data_AF-A0A397ATT7-F1
#
_entry.id   AF-A0A397ATT7-F1
#
_cell.length_a   1.000
_cell.length_b   1.000
_cell.length_c   1.000
_cell.angle_alpha   90.00
_cell.angle_beta   90.00
_cell.angle_gamma   90.00
#
_symmetry.space_group_name_H-M   'P 1'
#
loop_
_entity.id
_entity.type
_entity.pdbx_description
1 polymer ?
#
loop_
_entity_poly.entity_id
_entity_poly.type
_entity_poly.pdbx_seq_one_letter_code
_entity_poly.pdbx_strand_id
1 'polypeptide(L)'
;MFDHAYFVGWFGRLLVALNEHGVGNAIIVMDNAKYHKCIPATTPRLSWKKADLIDVCDLLAILHAPGELKASIWEKLQPYTSSVVPVVVDMAASAGYEASGPSSKVKLVVRLDRAFEGLTSAMVHGCINKAERDLLELHKHICTIDNDEYDESDGSDDDCGSGDESSSDEDSDRSAFDDAFLG
;
A
#
# COMPACT_ATOMS: atom_id res chain seq x y z
N MET A 1 -15.89 -12.95 15.17
CA MET A 1 -15.94 -11.50 15.46
C MET A 1 -14.59 -10.91 15.09
N PHE A 2 -14.55 -9.77 14.39
CA PHE A 2 -13.29 -9.14 14.02
C PHE A 2 -12.78 -8.31 15.19
N ASP A 3 -11.83 -8.83 15.95
CA ASP A 3 -11.28 -8.21 17.17
C ASP A 3 -9.76 -8.01 17.08
N HIS A 4 -9.18 -7.43 18.14
CA HIS A 4 -7.75 -7.14 18.18
C HIS A 4 -6.87 -8.40 18.11
N ALA A 5 -7.26 -9.49 18.77
CA ALA A 5 -6.47 -10.72 18.77
C ALA A 5 -6.45 -11.35 17.37
N TYR A 6 -7.62 -11.39 16.71
CA TYR A 6 -7.71 -11.79 15.31
C TYR A 6 -6.85 -10.91 14.42
N PHE A 7 -6.92 -9.58 14.58
CA PHE A 7 -6.16 -8.64 13.77
C PHE A 7 -4.65 -8.82 13.94
N VAL A 8 -4.14 -9.00 15.16
CA VAL A 8 -2.73 -9.28 15.44
C VAL A 8 -2.27 -10.56 14.73
N GLY A 9 -3.06 -11.65 14.82
CA GLY A 9 -2.75 -12.90 14.14
C GLY A 9 -2.75 -12.77 12.61
N TRP A 10 -3.70 -12.01 12.06
CA TRP A 10 -3.73 -11.70 10.63
C TRP A 10 -2.54 -10.84 10.20
N PHE A 11 -2.20 -9.81 10.97
CA PHE A 11 -1.10 -8.89 10.70
C PHE A 11 0.26 -9.63 10.72
N GLY A 12 0.45 -10.56 11.64
CA GLY A 12 1.63 -11.41 11.66
C GLY A 12 1.80 -12.23 10.38
N ARG A 13 0.72 -12.82 9.86
CA ARG A 13 0.74 -13.54 8.57
C ARG A 13 1.05 -12.63 7.39
N LEU A 14 0.54 -11.38 7.40
CA LEU A 14 0.89 -10.38 6.39
C LEU A 14 2.40 -10.12 6.37
N LEU A 15 3.03 -9.91 7.53
CA LEU A 15 4.48 -9.65 7.61
C LEU A 15 5.31 -10.84 7.10
N VAL A 16 4.91 -12.07 7.44
CA VAL A 16 5.54 -13.29 6.90
C VAL A 16 5.44 -13.33 5.39
N ALA A 17 4.25 -13.10 4.83
CA ALA A 17 4.03 -13.10 3.39
C ALA A 17 4.87 -12.02 2.69
N LEU A 18 4.92 -10.79 3.22
CA LEU A 18 5.76 -9.72 2.65
C LEU A 18 7.23 -10.13 2.58
N ASN A 19 7.74 -10.78 3.63
CA ASN A 19 9.11 -11.27 3.67
C ASN A 19 9.34 -12.41 2.67
N GLU A 20 8.43 -13.39 2.60
CA GLU A 20 8.51 -14.50 1.64
C GLU A 20 8.48 -14.04 0.18
N HIS A 21 7.74 -12.96 -0.10
CA HIS A 21 7.67 -12.33 -1.42
C HIS A 21 8.82 -11.34 -1.69
N GLY A 22 9.77 -11.17 -0.76
CA GLY A 22 10.89 -10.24 -0.92
C GLY A 22 10.48 -8.76 -0.98
N VAL A 23 9.28 -8.43 -0.48
CA VAL A 23 8.76 -7.06 -0.46
C VAL A 23 9.38 -6.34 0.74
N GLY A 24 10.49 -5.65 0.50
CA GLY A 24 11.13 -4.75 1.46
C GLY A 24 10.68 -3.30 1.31
N ASN A 25 11.05 -2.44 2.27
CA ASN A 25 10.82 -1.00 2.24
C ASN A 25 9.33 -0.56 2.08
N ALA A 26 8.39 -1.44 2.41
CA ALA A 26 6.97 -1.15 2.32
C ALA A 26 6.48 -0.26 3.48
N ILE A 27 5.47 0.56 3.21
CA ILE A 27 4.72 1.29 4.23
C ILE A 27 3.37 0.61 4.40
N ILE A 28 3.03 0.25 5.64
CA ILE A 28 1.74 -0.34 5.94
C ILE A 28 0.83 0.79 6.44
N VAL A 29 -0.14 1.15 5.61
CA VAL A 29 -1.12 2.21 5.92
C VAL A 29 -2.40 1.55 6.40
N MET A 30 -2.84 1.92 7.61
CA MET A 30 -4.04 1.37 8.24
C MET A 30 -5.05 2.47 8.53
N ASP A 31 -6.33 2.14 8.49
CA ASP A 31 -7.40 3.05 8.87
C ASP A 31 -7.44 3.28 10.40
N ASN A 32 -8.33 4.18 10.84
CA ASN A 32 -8.43 4.62 12.23
C ASN A 32 -9.21 3.67 13.16
N ALA A 33 -9.22 2.37 12.87
CA ALA A 33 -9.98 1.38 13.64
C ALA A 33 -9.45 1.17 15.06
N LYS A 34 -10.34 0.84 16.00
CA LYS A 34 -9.99 0.65 17.42
C LYS A 34 -8.97 -0.47 17.62
N TYR A 35 -9.10 -1.57 16.87
CA TYR A 35 -8.23 -2.73 16.97
C TYR A 35 -6.82 -2.52 16.39
N HIS A 36 -6.58 -1.43 15.65
CA HIS A 36 -5.23 -1.02 15.20
C HIS A 36 -4.44 -0.26 16.27
N LYS A 37 -5.12 0.25 17.30
CA LYS A 37 -4.55 1.16 18.30
C LYS A 37 -4.30 0.51 19.66
N CYS A 38 -4.59 -0.77 19.80
CA CYS A 38 -4.41 -1.45 21.07
C CYS A 38 -2.92 -1.52 21.41
N ILE A 39 -2.58 -0.89 22.52
CA ILE A 39 -1.27 -1.01 23.18
C ILE A 39 -1.19 -2.33 23.95
N PRO A 40 0.02 -2.85 24.22
CA PRO A 40 0.22 -4.09 24.96
C PRO A 40 -0.58 -4.12 26.27
N ALA A 41 -1.14 -5.28 26.61
CA ALA A 41 -1.88 -5.47 27.85
C ALA A 41 -1.01 -5.25 29.10
N THR A 42 0.31 -5.34 28.98
CA THR A 42 1.29 -5.02 30.03
C THR A 42 1.47 -3.53 30.27
N THR A 43 0.91 -2.66 29.43
CA THR A 43 1.00 -1.21 29.60
C THR A 43 0.15 -0.77 30.80
N PRO A 44 0.72 -0.08 31.80
CA PRO A 44 -0.01 0.29 32.99
C PRO A 44 -1.16 1.24 32.66
N ARG A 45 -2.26 1.12 33.40
CA ARG A 45 -3.45 1.95 33.25
C ARG A 45 -3.87 2.50 34.60
N LEU A 46 -4.43 3.70 34.62
CA LEU A 46 -4.96 4.30 35.84
C LEU A 46 -6.01 3.41 36.53
N SER A 47 -6.70 2.54 35.80
CA SER A 47 -7.67 1.60 36.37
C SER A 47 -7.05 0.45 37.17
N TRP A 48 -5.75 0.17 37.02
CA TRP A 48 -5.06 -0.93 37.71
C TRP A 48 -4.94 -0.72 39.22
N LYS A 49 -4.65 -1.79 39.97
CA LYS A 49 -4.46 -1.65 41.42
C LYS A 49 -3.16 -0.92 41.69
N LYS A 50 -3.07 -0.27 42.86
CA LYS A 50 -1.86 0.43 43.28
C LYS A 50 -0.64 -0.50 43.33
N ALA A 51 -0.82 -1.73 43.80
CA ALA A 51 0.23 -2.75 43.84
C ALA A 51 0.78 -3.03 42.44
N ASP A 52 -0.09 -3.32 41.47
CA ASP A 52 0.33 -3.57 40.08
C ASP A 52 1.10 -2.38 39.46
N LEU A 53 0.74 -1.14 39.80
CA LEU A 53 1.47 0.04 39.34
C LEU A 53 2.85 0.17 40.01
N ILE A 54 2.98 -0.24 41.28
CA ILE A 54 4.27 -0.29 41.99
C ILE A 54 5.17 -1.35 41.35
N ASP A 55 4.65 -2.54 41.03
CA ASP A 55 5.42 -3.59 40.37
C ASP A 55 5.99 -3.10 39.03
N VAL A 56 5.22 -2.31 38.28
CA VAL A 56 5.70 -1.68 37.03
C VAL A 56 6.73 -0.58 37.31
N CYS A 57 6.56 0.22 38.36
CA CYS A 57 7.59 1.17 38.79
C CYS A 57 8.90 0.46 39.12
N ASP A 58 8.86 -0.67 39.83
CA ASP A 58 10.04 -1.46 40.17
C ASP A 58 10.71 -2.03 38.91
N LEU A 59 9.92 -2.56 37.97
CA LEU A 59 10.41 -3.05 36.69
C LEU A 59 11.09 -1.94 35.85
N LEU A 60 10.54 -0.72 35.89
CA LEU A 60 11.08 0.45 35.18
C LEU A 60 12.14 1.22 35.98
N ALA A 61 12.51 0.74 37.17
CA ALA A 61 13.40 1.42 38.12
C ALA A 61 12.98 2.87 38.46
N ILE A 62 11.66 3.11 38.55
CA ILE A 62 11.05 4.38 38.95
C ILE A 62 10.93 4.43 40.48
N LEU A 63 11.57 5.42 41.09
CA LEU A 63 11.55 5.59 42.54
C LEU A 63 10.13 5.91 43.04
N HIS A 64 9.66 5.16 44.03
CA HIS A 64 8.37 5.39 44.68
C HIS A 64 8.53 5.38 46.21
N ALA A 65 7.65 6.09 46.92
CA ALA A 65 7.71 6.18 48.38
C ALA A 65 6.67 5.28 49.06
N PRO A 66 6.99 4.69 50.23
CA PRO A 66 5.99 3.97 51.03
C PRO A 66 4.91 4.96 51.48
N GLY A 67 3.67 4.74 51.02
CA GLY A 67 2.53 5.63 51.28
C GLY A 67 2.18 6.61 50.16
N GLU A 68 2.97 6.66 49.07
CA GLU A 68 2.70 7.52 47.91
C GLU A 68 1.29 7.28 47.33
N LEU A 69 0.57 8.33 46.96
CA LEU A 69 -0.78 8.20 46.42
C LEU A 69 -0.76 7.52 45.05
N LYS A 70 -1.81 6.76 44.73
CA LYS A 70 -1.95 6.11 43.41
C LYS A 70 -1.86 7.11 42.25
N ALA A 71 -2.40 8.32 42.43
CA ALA A 71 -2.33 9.39 41.43
C ALA A 71 -0.88 9.83 41.17
N SER A 72 -0.07 10.02 42.22
CA SER A 72 1.34 10.40 42.09
C SER A 72 2.19 9.31 41.42
N ILE A 73 1.93 8.04 41.75
CA ILE A 73 2.55 6.89 41.04
C ILE A 73 2.15 6.90 39.56
N TRP A 74 0.88 7.15 39.27
CA TRP A 74 0.39 7.24 37.90
C TRP A 74 1.04 8.38 37.11
N GLU A 75 1.19 9.58 37.70
CA GLU A 75 1.90 10.71 37.08
C GLU A 75 3.33 10.33 36.68
N LYS A 76 4.06 9.57 37.51
CA LYS A 76 5.39 9.08 37.18
C LYS A 76 5.40 8.06 36.04
N LEU A 77 4.32 7.29 35.88
CA LEU A 77 4.17 6.29 34.80
C LEU A 77 3.64 6.90 33.50
N GLN A 78 3.04 8.09 33.53
CA GLN A 78 2.47 8.74 32.34
C GLN A 78 3.48 8.93 31.20
N PRO A 79 4.73 9.39 31.44
CA PRO A 79 5.74 9.51 30.39
C PRO A 79 6.02 8.18 29.68
N TYR A 80 6.09 7.08 30.43
CA TYR A 80 6.25 5.73 29.87
C TYR A 80 5.02 5.33 29.06
N THR A 81 3.82 5.45 29.62
CA THR A 81 2.59 5.04 28.89
C THR A 81 2.36 5.84 27.61
N SER A 82 2.82 7.09 27.56
CA SER A 82 2.68 7.96 26.39
C SER A 82 3.67 7.59 25.27
N SER A 83 4.77 6.92 25.58
CA SER A 83 5.74 6.45 24.58
C SER A 83 5.42 5.06 24.03
N VAL A 84 4.53 4.29 24.69
CA VAL A 84 4.13 2.97 24.22
C VAL A 84 3.34 3.07 22.91
N VAL A 85 3.84 2.38 21.89
CA VAL A 85 3.19 2.28 20.58
C VAL A 85 2.18 1.12 20.53
N PRO A 86 1.20 1.15 19.61
CA PRO A 86 0.31 0.01 19.39
C PRO A 86 1.07 -1.26 19.02
N VAL A 87 0.54 -2.42 19.42
CA VAL A 87 1.18 -3.74 19.22
C VAL A 87 1.55 -3.98 17.75
N VAL A 88 0.64 -3.67 16.84
CA VAL A 88 0.86 -3.91 15.40
C VAL A 88 1.88 -2.95 14.78
N VAL A 89 2.08 -1.78 15.39
CA VAL A 89 3.13 -0.84 14.96
C VAL A 89 4.50 -1.36 15.37
N ASP A 90 4.62 -1.88 16.59
CA ASP A 90 5.83 -2.53 17.09
C ASP A 90 6.19 -3.80 16.29
N MET A 91 5.18 -4.61 15.95
CA MET A 91 5.34 -5.79 15.09
C MET A 91 5.89 -5.42 13.70
N ALA A 92 5.34 -4.38 13.07
CA ALA A 92 5.83 -3.93 11.77
C ALA A 92 7.27 -3.43 11.86
N ALA A 93 7.58 -2.58 12.85
CA ALA A 93 8.92 -2.04 13.07
C ALA A 93 9.95 -3.15 13.29
N SER A 94 9.62 -4.15 14.10
CA SER A 94 10.47 -5.33 14.36
C SER A 94 10.70 -6.17 13.10
N ALA A 95 9.73 -6.20 12.18
CA ALA A 95 9.86 -6.86 10.88
C ALA A 95 10.53 -5.98 9.81
N GLY A 96 11.00 -4.78 10.15
CA GLY A 96 11.67 -3.85 9.23
C GLY A 96 10.71 -3.02 8.37
N TYR A 97 9.43 -2.97 8.72
CA TYR A 97 8.40 -2.19 8.03
C TYR A 97 7.99 -0.96 8.83
N GLU A 98 7.60 0.10 8.13
CA GLU A 98 7.01 1.28 8.77
C GLU A 98 5.48 1.15 8.77
N ALA A 99 4.89 0.96 9.95
CA ALA A 99 3.44 1.02 10.13
C ALA A 99 3.02 2.44 10.49
N SER A 100 2.24 3.05 9.61
CA SER A 100 1.75 4.42 9.76
C SER A 100 0.33 4.38 10.32
N GLY A 101 0.16 4.81 11.57
CA GLY A 101 -1.16 5.13 12.11
C GLY A 101 -1.74 6.41 11.49
N PRO A 102 -2.98 6.80 11.82
CA PRO A 102 -3.65 7.96 11.20
C PRO A 102 -2.97 9.32 11.45
N SER A 103 -1.99 9.39 12.36
CA SER A 103 -1.20 10.60 12.66
C SER A 103 0.08 10.75 11.83
N SER A 104 0.41 9.80 10.95
CA SER A 104 1.68 9.79 10.19
C SER A 104 1.53 10.07 8.69
N LYS A 105 0.44 10.73 8.28
CA LYS A 105 0.25 11.25 6.91
C LYS A 105 1.48 12.04 6.42
N VAL A 106 2.11 12.81 7.30
CA VAL A 106 3.29 13.63 6.99
C VAL A 106 4.48 12.79 6.52
N LYS A 107 4.74 11.63 7.15
CA LYS A 107 5.86 10.76 6.76
C LYS A 107 5.61 10.07 5.41
N LEU A 108 4.36 9.66 5.17
CA LEU A 108 3.97 9.06 3.89
C LEU A 108 4.17 10.04 2.74
N VAL A 109 3.72 11.29 2.89
CA VAL A 109 3.85 12.34 1.86
C VAL A 109 5.32 12.61 1.55
N VAL A 110 6.17 12.83 2.55
CA VAL A 110 7.61 13.08 2.33
C VAL A 110 8.29 11.91 1.61
N ARG A 111 7.93 10.67 1.93
CA ARG A 111 8.47 9.49 1.24
C ARG A 111 7.97 9.39 -0.20
N LEU A 112 6.70 9.70 -0.45
CA LEU A 112 6.15 9.75 -1.79
C LEU A 112 6.85 10.84 -2.60
N ASP A 113 6.94 12.06 -2.09
CA ASP A 113 7.61 13.18 -2.76
C ASP A 113 9.04 12.82 -3.14
N ARG A 114 9.81 12.24 -2.20
CA ARG A 114 11.17 11.74 -2.50
C ARG A 114 11.20 10.64 -3.56
N ALA A 115 10.23 9.74 -3.57
CA ALA A 115 10.14 8.71 -4.60
C ALA A 115 9.79 9.31 -5.96
N PHE A 116 8.96 10.36 -5.99
CA PHE A 116 8.61 11.11 -7.20
C PHE A 116 9.76 11.97 -7.72
N GLU A 117 10.61 12.53 -6.87
CA GLU A 117 11.84 13.21 -7.30
C GLU A 117 12.81 12.26 -8.03
N GLY A 118 12.80 10.97 -7.68
CA GLY A 118 13.61 9.94 -8.34
C GLY A 118 13.01 9.37 -9.63
N LEU A 119 11.76 9.73 -9.97
CA LEU A 119 11.10 9.25 -11.18
C LEU A 119 11.60 10.02 -12.41
N THR A 120 12.21 9.32 -13.36
CA THR A 120 12.66 9.91 -14.62
C THR A 120 11.59 9.76 -15.71
N SER A 121 11.60 10.65 -16.72
CA SER A 121 10.66 10.53 -17.85
C SER A 121 10.82 9.21 -18.60
N ALA A 122 12.04 8.68 -18.66
CA ALA A 122 12.34 7.38 -19.26
C ALA A 122 11.65 6.21 -18.52
N MET A 123 11.53 6.27 -17.20
CA MET A 123 10.81 5.26 -16.41
C MET A 123 9.31 5.32 -16.69
N VAL A 124 8.73 6.53 -16.73
CA VAL A 124 7.31 6.73 -17.06
C VAL A 124 7.01 6.26 -18.48
N HIS A 125 7.85 6.65 -19.44
CA HIS A 125 7.75 6.22 -20.84
C HIS A 125 7.90 4.70 -21.00
N GLY A 126 8.82 4.08 -20.26
CA GLY A 126 8.98 2.63 -20.24
C GLY A 126 7.72 1.90 -19.75
N CYS A 127 7.02 2.46 -18.74
CA CYS A 127 5.74 1.95 -18.27
C CYS A 127 4.62 2.08 -19.33
N ILE A 128 4.55 3.22 -20.02
CA ILE A 128 3.58 3.46 -21.10
C ILE A 128 3.79 2.43 -22.23
N ASN A 129 5.02 2.29 -22.72
CA ASN A 129 5.34 1.35 -23.79
C ASN A 129 5.07 -0.10 -23.39
N LYS A 130 5.25 -0.46 -22.12
CA LYS A 130 4.89 -1.78 -21.63
C LYS A 130 3.38 -1.99 -21.69
N ALA A 131 2.60 -1.03 -21.19
CA ALA A 131 1.14 -1.11 -21.23
C ALA A 131 0.61 -1.18 -22.68
N GLU A 132 1.20 -0.44 -23.62
CA GLU A 132 0.85 -0.52 -25.05
C GLU A 132 1.13 -1.90 -25.64
N ARG A 133 2.29 -2.52 -25.32
CA ARG A 133 2.57 -3.89 -25.77
C ARG A 133 1.58 -4.90 -25.21
N ASP A 134 1.28 -4.81 -23.92
CA ASP A 134 0.33 -5.71 -23.25
C ASP A 134 -1.06 -5.57 -23.90
N LEU A 135 -1.47 -4.35 -24.27
CA LEU A 135 -2.72 -4.08 -24.98
C LEU A 135 -2.72 -4.68 -26.41
N LEU A 136 -1.62 -4.55 -27.14
CA LEU A 136 -1.48 -5.13 -28.49
C LEU A 136 -1.50 -6.66 -28.45
N GLU A 137 -0.89 -7.27 -27.45
CA GLU A 137 -0.92 -8.72 -27.25
C GLU A 137 -2.35 -9.21 -26.95
N LEU A 138 -3.08 -8.50 -26.09
CA LEU A 138 -4.48 -8.77 -25.82
C LEU A 138 -5.35 -8.63 -27.09
N HIS A 139 -5.15 -7.55 -27.86
CA HIS A 139 -5.85 -7.34 -29.12
C HIS A 139 -5.59 -8.49 -30.09
N LYS A 140 -4.34 -8.93 -30.24
CA LYS A 140 -3.99 -10.08 -31.09
C LYS A 140 -4.70 -11.35 -30.63
N HIS A 141 -4.78 -11.59 -29.32
CA HIS A 141 -5.47 -12.77 -28.79
C HIS A 141 -6.97 -12.75 -29.10
N ILE A 142 -7.63 -11.60 -28.93
CA ILE A 142 -9.05 -11.41 -29.28
C ILE A 142 -9.27 -11.66 -30.78
N CYS A 143 -8.46 -11.07 -31.65
CA CYS A 143 -8.56 -11.33 -33.10
C CYS A 143 -8.36 -12.80 -33.46
N THR A 144 -7.56 -13.55 -32.69
CA THR A 144 -7.38 -14.99 -32.94
C THR A 144 -8.66 -15.75 -32.61
N ILE A 145 -9.28 -15.47 -31.45
CA ILE A 145 -10.54 -16.08 -31.03
C ILE A 145 -11.67 -15.77 -32.01
N ASP A 146 -11.81 -14.50 -32.42
CA ASP A 146 -12.84 -14.09 -33.36
C ASP A 146 -12.69 -14.76 -34.73
N ASN A 147 -11.45 -15.11 -35.12
CA ASN A 147 -11.17 -15.82 -36.38
C ASN A 147 -11.38 -17.33 -36.25
N ASP A 148 -11.17 -17.90 -35.06
CA ASP A 148 -11.33 -19.33 -34.76
C ASP A 148 -12.80 -19.74 -34.52
N GLU A 149 -13.72 -18.77 -34.35
CA GLU A 149 -15.18 -19.01 -34.18
C GLU A 149 -15.93 -19.14 -35.53
N TYR A 150 -15.24 -19.06 -36.67
CA TYR A 150 -15.82 -19.18 -38.03
C TYR A 150 -15.25 -20.34 -38.87
N ASP A 151 -15.05 -21.52 -38.27
CA ASP A 151 -14.71 -22.75 -39.02
C ASP A 151 -15.73 -23.87 -38.78
N GLU A 152 -16.99 -23.60 -39.13
CA GLU A 152 -17.95 -24.63 -39.57
C GLU A 152 -17.84 -24.69 -41.11
N SER A 153 -17.16 -25.71 -41.62
CA SER A 153 -17.01 -25.98 -43.05
C SER A 153 -18.35 -26.42 -43.66
N ASP A 154 -18.95 -25.57 -44.50
CA ASP A 154 -19.78 -25.99 -45.64
C ASP A 154 -19.61 -24.98 -46.79
N GLY A 155 -19.29 -25.49 -47.97
CA GLY A 155 -18.86 -24.71 -49.12
C GLY A 155 -20.02 -24.24 -49.99
N SER A 156 -19.78 -23.17 -50.74
CA SER A 156 -20.33 -22.95 -52.08
C SER A 156 -19.55 -21.81 -52.72
N ASP A 157 -18.88 -22.13 -53.83
CA ASP A 157 -18.35 -21.15 -54.77
C ASP A 157 -19.53 -20.40 -55.37
N ASP A 158 -19.69 -19.11 -55.06
CA ASP A 158 -20.61 -18.24 -55.80
C ASP A 158 -19.90 -16.94 -56.22
N ASP A 159 -19.79 -16.82 -57.54
CA ASP A 159 -19.26 -15.73 -58.34
C ASP A 159 -20.25 -14.56 -58.39
N CYS A 160 -19.81 -13.34 -58.04
CA CYS A 160 -20.13 -12.05 -58.68
C CYS A 160 -19.67 -10.90 -57.76
N GLY A 161 -19.17 -9.75 -58.21
CA GLY A 161 -18.89 -9.21 -59.53
C GLY A 161 -18.20 -7.85 -59.29
N SER A 162 -17.38 -7.42 -60.25
CA SER A 162 -16.67 -6.14 -60.20
C SER A 162 -17.63 -4.96 -60.04
N GLY A 163 -17.37 -4.13 -59.03
CA GLY A 163 -17.90 -2.78 -58.86
C GLY A 163 -16.75 -1.84 -58.56
N ASP A 164 -16.18 -1.27 -59.63
CA ASP A 164 -15.44 -0.01 -59.61
C ASP A 164 -16.37 1.08 -59.10
N GLU A 165 -15.99 1.74 -57.99
CA GLU A 165 -16.25 3.16 -57.85
C GLU A 165 -15.09 3.85 -57.11
N SER A 166 -14.29 4.55 -57.91
CA SER A 166 -13.35 5.58 -57.48
C SER A 166 -14.10 6.76 -56.87
N SER A 167 -13.87 7.08 -55.59
CA SER A 167 -14.05 8.43 -55.06
C SER A 167 -12.82 8.88 -54.29
N SER A 168 -12.00 9.67 -54.98
CA SER A 168 -11.04 10.60 -54.42
C SER A 168 -11.73 11.60 -53.51
N ASP A 169 -11.25 11.76 -52.28
CA ASP A 169 -11.27 13.05 -51.60
C ASP A 169 -9.95 13.22 -50.83
N GLU A 170 -9.19 14.20 -51.31
CA GLU A 170 -8.04 14.79 -50.64
C GLU A 170 -8.55 15.62 -49.47
N ASP A 171 -7.95 15.47 -48.29
CA ASP A 171 -7.93 16.59 -47.34
C ASP A 171 -6.53 16.78 -46.77
N SER A 172 -6.03 17.96 -47.09
CA SER A 172 -4.72 18.52 -46.78
C SER A 172 -4.69 19.11 -45.37
N ASP A 173 -3.49 19.03 -44.78
CA ASP A 173 -2.89 20.01 -43.88
C ASP A 173 -3.50 20.33 -42.50
N ARG A 174 -2.72 20.01 -41.46
CA ARG A 174 -2.21 20.89 -40.36
C ARG A 174 -1.99 20.04 -39.10
N SER A 175 -0.89 20.11 -38.35
CA SER A 175 0.15 21.14 -38.23
C SER A 175 1.37 20.52 -37.52
N ALA A 176 2.56 20.93 -37.96
CA ALA A 176 3.81 20.77 -37.25
C ALA A 176 3.67 21.12 -35.76
N PHE A 177 4.07 20.22 -34.87
CA PHE A 177 4.39 20.57 -33.50
C PHE A 177 5.91 20.71 -33.43
N ASP A 178 6.36 21.94 -33.24
CA ASP A 178 7.74 22.36 -33.19
C ASP A 178 8.55 21.57 -32.17
N ASP A 179 9.65 20.98 -32.64
CA ASP A 179 10.70 20.38 -31.83
C ASP A 179 11.74 21.47 -31.52
N ALA A 180 11.52 22.21 -30.42
CA ALA A 180 12.42 23.27 -29.97
C ALA A 180 12.40 23.44 -28.44
N PHE A 181 13.06 22.53 -27.71
CA PHE A 181 13.56 22.71 -26.33
C PHE A 181 14.43 21.46 -26.02
N LEU A 182 15.75 21.45 -25.80
CA LEU A 182 16.78 22.43 -25.42
C LEU A 182 18.15 21.89 -25.84
N GLY A 183 19.03 22.79 -26.28
CA GLY A 183 20.46 22.68 -26.06
C GLY A 183 20.86 23.27 -24.71
#